data_AF-A0A7C2FER1-F1
#
_entry.id   AF-A0A7C2FER1-F1
#
_cell.length_a   1.000
_cell.length_b   1.000
_cell.length_c   1.000
_cell.angle_alpha   90.00
_cell.angle_beta   90.00
_cell.angle_gamma   90.00
#
_symmetry.space_group_name_H-M   'P 1'
#
loop_
_entity.id
_entity.type
_entity.pdbx_description
1 polymer ?
#
loop_
_entity_poly.entity_id
_entity_poly.type
_entity_poly.pdbx_seq_one_letter_code
_entity_poly.pdbx_strand_id
1 'polypeptide(L)'
;MNWIDQPTPSWRALTHWTTLCTLLLVMLLGLSGAVSVGIGLMVGVLTLGGILLFYAWLVRRFAQPGSRGFRRMLLLSGMVKYPLLMLVIYLVVQGGTQMALGFALGVLLPLGVLTVLALRANH
;
A
#
# COMPACT_ATOMS: atom_id res chain seq x y z
N MET A 1 7.99 11.52 -22.37
CA MET A 1 8.49 10.13 -22.23
C MET A 1 7.80 9.52 -21.02
N ASN A 2 7.03 8.45 -21.20
CA ASN A 2 6.28 7.79 -20.12
C ASN A 2 7.25 7.16 -19.10
N TRP A 3 7.39 7.80 -17.94
CA TRP A 3 8.14 7.24 -16.80
C TRP A 3 7.49 5.99 -16.17
N ILE A 4 6.28 5.62 -16.63
CA ILE A 4 5.54 4.43 -16.20
C ILE A 4 6.08 3.14 -16.85
N ASP A 5 6.80 3.25 -17.97
CA ASP A 5 7.15 2.10 -18.81
C ASP A 5 8.53 1.50 -18.50
N GLN A 6 9.33 2.12 -17.62
CA GLN A 6 10.59 1.55 -17.16
C GLN A 6 10.58 1.39 -15.64
N PRO A 7 10.67 0.16 -15.10
CA PRO A 7 10.94 -0.04 -13.68
C PRO A 7 12.38 0.41 -13.46
N THR A 8 12.55 1.68 -13.15
CA THR A 8 13.84 2.25 -12.77
C THR A 8 14.38 1.47 -11.57
N PRO A 9 15.71 1.27 -11.47
CA PRO A 9 16.33 0.53 -10.37
C PRO A 9 15.91 1.07 -8.98
N SER A 10 15.52 2.35 -8.91
CA SER A 10 14.92 2.99 -7.74
C SER A 10 13.62 2.32 -7.27
N TRP A 11 12.74 1.87 -8.17
CA TRP A 11 11.47 1.23 -7.79
C TRP A 11 11.68 -0.14 -7.14
N ARG A 12 12.61 -0.95 -7.65
CA ARG A 12 12.96 -2.25 -7.07
C ARG A 12 13.64 -2.10 -5.72
N ALA A 13 14.60 -1.18 -5.62
CA ALA A 13 15.25 -0.84 -4.36
C ALA A 13 14.23 -0.37 -3.31
N LEU A 14 13.19 0.36 -3.73
CA LEU A 14 12.11 0.83 -2.86
C LEU A 14 11.25 -0.31 -2.31
N THR A 15 10.83 -1.23 -3.18
CA THR A 15 10.06 -2.40 -2.75
C THR A 15 10.87 -3.27 -1.80
N HIS A 16 12.17 -3.44 -2.04
CA HIS A 16 13.05 -4.14 -1.11
C HIS A 16 13.23 -3.39 0.21
N TRP A 17 13.41 -2.07 0.18
CA TRP A 17 13.56 -1.27 1.40
C TRP A 17 12.30 -1.26 2.26
N THR A 18 11.14 -1.02 1.64
CA THR A 18 9.84 -1.04 2.33
C THR A 18 9.55 -2.42 2.91
N THR A 19 9.74 -3.50 2.13
CA THR A 19 9.56 -4.88 2.63
C THR A 19 10.50 -5.20 3.78
N LEU A 20 11.79 -4.86 3.68
CA LEU A 20 12.77 -5.07 4.75
C LEU A 20 12.42 -4.27 6.00
N CYS A 21 12.08 -2.98 5.87
CA CYS A 21 11.65 -2.17 7.02
C CYS A 21 10.40 -2.75 7.68
N THR A 22 9.42 -3.20 6.89
CA THR A 22 8.20 -3.80 7.44
C THR A 22 8.46 -5.16 8.10
N LEU A 23 9.29 -6.02 7.51
CA LEU A 23 9.68 -7.30 8.11
C LEU A 23 10.44 -7.10 9.42
N LEU A 24 11.37 -6.14 9.44
CA LEU A 24 12.17 -5.83 10.63
C LEU A 24 11.30 -5.26 11.75
N LEU A 25 10.36 -4.36 11.43
CA LEU A 25 9.38 -3.84 12.38
C LEU A 25 8.45 -4.93 12.92
N VAL A 26 7.94 -5.81 12.07
CA VAL A 26 7.09 -6.94 12.48
C VAL A 26 7.84 -7.88 13.41
N MET A 27 9.11 -8.19 13.10
CA MET A 27 9.95 -9.06 13.94
C MET A 27 10.23 -8.42 15.31
N LEU A 28 10.57 -7.13 15.35
CA LEU A 28 10.75 -6.37 16.60
C LEU A 28 9.46 -6.28 17.44
N LEU A 29 8.32 -6.08 16.79
CA LEU A 29 7.01 -6.02 17.46
C LEU A 29 6.59 -7.40 17.99
N GLY A 30 6.91 -8.48 17.27
CA GLY A 30 6.73 -9.85 17.74
C GLY A 30 7.59 -10.17 18.97
N LEU A 31 8.86 -9.75 18.97
CA LEU A 31 9.79 -9.95 20.09
C LEU A 31 9.45 -9.13 21.35
N SER A 32 8.78 -7.99 21.19
CA SER A 32 8.35 -7.11 22.30
C SER A 32 6.96 -7.44 22.87
N GLY A 33 6.29 -8.49 22.36
CA GLY A 33 4.95 -8.87 22.78
C GLY A 33 3.82 -8.00 22.20
N ALA A 34 4.15 -7.02 21.36
CA ALA A 34 3.22 -6.13 20.69
C ALA A 34 2.65 -6.73 19.38
N VAL A 35 2.21 -7.99 19.45
CA VAL A 35 1.76 -8.77 18.28
C VAL A 35 0.62 -8.09 17.53
N SER A 36 -0.34 -7.50 18.25
CA SER A 36 -1.47 -6.76 17.67
C SER A 36 -1.04 -5.57 16.82
N VAL A 37 0.03 -4.85 17.24
CA VAL A 37 0.62 -3.75 16.47
C VAL A 37 1.28 -4.30 15.20
N GLY A 38 2.01 -5.42 15.30
CA GLY A 38 2.63 -6.08 14.16
C GLY A 38 1.62 -6.54 13.11
N ILE A 39 0.50 -7.13 13.54
CA ILE A 39 -0.60 -7.53 12.65
C ILE A 39 -1.20 -6.30 11.96
N GLY A 40 -1.52 -5.26 12.73
CA GLY A 40 -2.00 -3.99 12.20
C GLY A 40 -1.07 -3.45 11.11
N LEU A 41 0.24 -3.45 11.38
CA LEU A 41 1.27 -2.98 10.45
C LEU A 41 1.28 -3.79 9.16
N MET A 42 1.26 -5.13 9.23
CA MET A 42 1.18 -5.97 8.04
C MET A 42 -0.08 -5.68 7.21
N VAL A 43 -1.24 -5.55 7.88
CA VAL A 43 -2.51 -5.24 7.21
C VAL A 43 -2.44 -3.88 6.52
N GLY A 44 -1.86 -2.86 7.17
CA GLY A 44 -1.71 -1.53 6.59
C GLY A 44 -0.84 -1.51 5.32
N VAL A 45 0.31 -2.19 5.38
CA VAL A 45 1.25 -2.30 4.25
C VAL A 45 0.61 -3.04 3.08
N LEU A 46 -0.04 -4.19 3.37
CA LEU A 46 -0.72 -4.99 2.35
C LEU A 46 -1.90 -4.24 1.72
N THR A 47 -2.63 -3.46 2.50
CA THR A 47 -3.76 -2.67 2.01
C THR A 47 -3.26 -1.63 1.00
N LEU A 48 -2.26 -0.81 1.37
CA LEU A 48 -1.73 0.20 0.46
C LEU A 48 -1.02 -0.43 -0.74
N GLY A 49 -0.19 -1.45 -0.53
CA GLY A 49 0.51 -2.17 -1.58
C GLY A 49 -0.43 -2.84 -2.57
N GLY A 50 -1.51 -3.45 -2.09
CA GLY A 50 -2.56 -4.06 -2.90
C GLY A 50 -3.31 -3.03 -3.76
N ILE A 51 -3.63 -1.85 -3.20
CA ILE A 51 -4.22 -0.74 -3.96
C ILE A 51 -3.28 -0.30 -5.08
N LEU A 52 -2.00 -0.06 -4.77
CA LEU A 52 -1.01 0.37 -5.76
C LEU A 52 -0.80 -0.67 -6.87
N LEU A 53 -0.70 -1.95 -6.51
CA LEU A 53 -0.60 -3.07 -7.45
C LEU A 53 -1.83 -3.18 -8.35
N PHE A 54 -3.02 -3.01 -7.78
CA PHE A 54 -4.27 -3.02 -8.53
C PHE A 54 -4.33 -1.88 -9.56
N TYR A 55 -3.96 -0.67 -9.16
CA TYR A 55 -3.86 0.48 -10.07
C TYR A 55 -2.78 0.28 -11.14
N ALA A 56 -1.60 -0.21 -10.78
CA ALA A 56 -0.53 -0.51 -11.73
C ALA A 56 -0.96 -1.60 -12.75
N TRP A 57 -1.66 -2.63 -12.28
CA TRP A 57 -2.23 -3.68 -13.12
C TRP A 57 -3.30 -3.11 -14.07
N LEU A 58 -4.19 -2.25 -13.58
CA LEU A 58 -5.19 -1.57 -14.40
C LEU A 58 -4.56 -0.71 -15.49
N VAL A 59 -3.55 0.09 -15.14
CA VAL A 59 -2.83 0.94 -16.10
C VAL A 59 -2.13 0.10 -17.16
N ARG A 60 -1.45 -0.99 -16.76
CA ARG A 60 -0.84 -1.93 -17.72
C ARG A 60 -1.86 -2.63 -18.62
N ARG A 61 -3.02 -3.03 -18.07
CA ARG A 61 -4.02 -3.79 -18.82
C ARG A 61 -4.81 -2.93 -19.80
N PHE A 62 -5.08 -1.67 -19.47
CA PHE A 62 -5.90 -0.78 -20.29
C PHE A 62 -5.12 0.32 -21.01
N ALA A 63 -3.80 0.36 -20.84
CA ALA A 63 -2.78 1.16 -21.54
C ALA A 63 -2.95 2.69 -21.52
N GLN A 64 -4.13 3.24 -21.21
CA GLN A 64 -4.40 4.68 -21.18
C GLN A 64 -5.40 5.07 -20.09
N PRO A 65 -5.09 6.09 -19.26
CA PRO A 65 -6.00 6.69 -18.28
C PRO A 65 -7.30 7.29 -18.84
N GLY A 66 -7.50 7.27 -20.16
CA GLY A 66 -8.68 7.83 -20.85
C GLY A 66 -9.62 6.81 -21.49
N SER A 67 -9.31 5.51 -21.47
CA SER A 67 -10.16 4.51 -22.13
C SER A 67 -11.50 4.33 -21.39
N ARG A 68 -12.60 4.21 -22.14
CA ARG A 68 -13.94 3.94 -21.55
C ARG A 68 -13.95 2.68 -20.69
N GLY A 69 -13.13 1.69 -21.04
CA GLY A 69 -12.91 0.46 -20.27
C GLY A 69 -12.24 0.74 -18.92
N PHE A 70 -11.16 1.53 -18.90
CA PHE A 70 -10.47 1.93 -17.66
C PHE A 70 -11.43 2.64 -16.69
N ARG A 71 -12.21 3.62 -17.18
CA ARG A 71 -13.17 4.36 -16.34
C ARG A 71 -14.26 3.45 -15.77
N ARG A 72 -14.83 2.54 -16.57
CA ARG A 72 -15.83 1.57 -16.10
C ARG A 72 -15.25 0.61 -15.07
N MET A 73 -14.04 0.11 -15.29
CA MET A 73 -13.39 -0.83 -14.37
C MET A 73 -13.00 -0.16 -13.05
N LEU A 74 -12.60 1.13 -13.09
CA LEU A 74 -12.35 1.92 -11.88
C LEU A 74 -13.63 2.15 -11.06
N LEU A 75 -14.77 2.35 -11.72
CA LEU A 75 -16.07 2.50 -11.05
C LEU A 75 -16.54 1.18 -10.44
N LEU A 76 -16.41 0.06 -11.18
CA LEU A 76 -16.73 -1.28 -10.67
C LEU A 76 -15.82 -1.67 -9.50
N SER A 77 -14.52 -1.37 -9.61
CA SER A 77 -13.59 -1.47 -8.49
C SER A 77 -14.03 -0.60 -7.31
N GLY A 78 -14.55 0.60 -7.58
CA GLY A 78 -15.17 1.47 -6.59
C GLY A 78 -16.21 0.76 -5.73
N MET A 79 -17.14 0.03 -6.35
CA MET A 79 -18.20 -0.64 -5.62
C MET A 79 -17.70 -1.75 -4.69
N VAL A 80 -16.54 -2.37 -4.99
CA VAL A 80 -15.97 -3.46 -4.19
C VAL A 80 -14.91 -2.96 -3.19
N LYS A 81 -14.12 -1.95 -3.58
CA LYS A 81 -13.00 -1.44 -2.78
C LYS A 81 -13.48 -0.77 -1.49
N TYR A 82 -14.60 -0.03 -1.53
CA TYR A 82 -15.11 0.68 -0.35
C TYR A 82 -15.66 -0.29 0.72
N PRO A 83 -16.52 -1.28 0.40
CA PRO A 83 -16.92 -2.30 1.37
C PRO A 83 -15.74 -3.08 1.92
N LEU A 84 -14.77 -3.44 1.07
CA LEU A 84 -13.59 -4.19 1.50
C LEU A 84 -12.68 -3.37 2.42
N LEU A 85 -12.43 -2.09 2.11
CA LEU A 85 -11.72 -1.17 2.99
C LEU A 85 -12.46 -0.99 4.32
N MET A 86 -13.78 -0.86 4.28
CA MET A 86 -14.59 -0.73 5.48
C MET A 86 -14.50 -1.99 6.36
N LEU A 87 -14.52 -3.18 5.76
CA LEU A 87 -14.30 -4.44 6.46
C LEU A 87 -12.91 -4.50 7.10
N VAL A 88 -11.86 -4.13 6.36
CA VAL A 88 -10.48 -4.11 6.87
C VAL A 88 -10.36 -3.14 8.05
N ILE A 89 -10.88 -1.92 7.91
CA ILE A 89 -10.87 -0.92 8.99
C ILE A 89 -11.66 -1.43 10.19
N TYR A 90 -12.83 -2.02 9.98
CA TYR A 90 -13.64 -2.59 11.05
C TYR A 90 -12.87 -3.66 11.83
N LEU A 91 -12.22 -4.60 11.13
CA LEU A 91 -11.41 -5.65 11.75
C LEU A 91 -10.20 -5.09 12.51
N VAL A 92 -9.55 -4.07 11.95
CA VAL A 92 -8.42 -3.37 12.59
C VAL A 92 -8.86 -2.66 13.86
N VAL A 93 -10.00 -1.96 13.83
CA VAL A 93 -10.55 -1.27 15.00
C VAL A 93 -11.03 -2.27 16.05
N GLN A 94 -11.64 -3.39 15.64
CA GLN A 94 -12.04 -4.47 16.54
C GLN A 94 -10.83 -5.12 17.23
N GLY A 95 -9.68 -5.18 16.56
CA GLY A 95 -8.41 -5.61 17.15
C GLY A 95 -7.81 -4.65 18.19
N GLY A 96 -8.48 -3.53 18.46
CA GLY A 96 -8.13 -2.57 19.50
C GLY A 96 -7.14 -1.49 19.07
N THR A 97 -6.88 -0.55 19.97
CA THR A 97 -6.09 0.66 19.70
C THR A 97 -4.67 0.36 19.23
N GLN A 98 -4.05 -0.71 19.75
CA GLN A 98 -2.73 -1.16 19.34
C GLN A 98 -2.68 -1.61 17.88
N MET A 99 -3.70 -2.36 17.43
CA MET A 99 -3.79 -2.81 16.04
C MET A 99 -4.08 -1.65 15.09
N ALA A 100 -4.92 -0.69 15.49
CA ALA A 100 -5.17 0.54 14.74
C ALA A 100 -3.90 1.39 14.56
N LEU A 101 -3.08 1.54 15.61
CA LEU A 101 -1.79 2.23 15.53
C LEU A 101 -0.82 1.51 14.59
N GLY A 102 -0.74 0.19 14.70
CA GLY A 102 0.02 -0.64 13.77
C GLY A 102 -0.41 -0.40 12.32
N PHE A 103 -1.70 -0.41 12.05
CA PHE A 103 -2.27 -0.17 10.73
C PHE A 103 -1.94 1.22 10.19
N ALA A 104 -2.10 2.27 11.00
CA ALA A 104 -1.74 3.63 10.61
C ALA A 104 -0.27 3.73 10.22
N LEU A 105 0.63 3.15 11.02
CA LEU A 105 2.07 3.10 10.71
C LEU A 105 2.36 2.29 9.44
N GLY A 106 1.70 1.15 9.27
CA GLY A 106 1.84 0.30 8.09
C GLY A 106 1.39 0.97 6.79
N VAL A 107 0.41 1.87 6.86
CA VAL A 107 -0.03 2.70 5.73
C VAL A 107 0.93 3.87 5.50
N LEU A 108 1.37 4.53 6.56
CA LEU A 108 2.25 5.71 6.48
C LEU A 108 3.65 5.37 5.97
N LEU A 109 4.21 4.21 6.30
CA LEU A 109 5.54 3.79 5.87
C LEU A 109 5.71 3.82 4.34
N PRO A 110 4.91 3.06 3.56
CA PRO A 110 5.00 3.08 2.11
C PRO A 110 4.60 4.44 1.52
N LEU A 111 3.65 5.17 2.13
CA LEU A 111 3.29 6.55 1.70
C LEU A 111 4.46 7.53 1.86
N GLY A 112 5.15 7.53 2.99
CA GLY A 112 6.29 8.39 3.25
C GLY A 112 7.42 8.11 2.26
N VAL A 113 7.68 6.83 2.00
CA VAL A 113 8.68 6.41 1.01
C VAL A 113 8.32 6.87 -0.41
N LEU A 114 7.05 6.74 -0.82
CA LEU A 114 6.57 7.27 -2.11
C LEU A 114 6.67 8.79 -2.19
N THR A 115 6.41 9.49 -1.09
CA THR A 115 6.48 10.96 -1.01
C THR A 115 7.92 11.45 -1.19
N VAL A 116 8.89 10.81 -0.52
CA VAL A 116 10.31 11.13 -0.67
C VAL A 116 10.78 10.89 -2.11
N LEU A 117 10.31 9.81 -2.76
CA LEU A 117 10.60 9.58 -4.18
C LEU A 117 10.00 10.65 -5.08
N ALA A 118 8.74 11.02 -4.85
CA ALA A 118 8.08 12.05 -5.63
C ALA A 118 8.84 13.38 -5.53
N LEU A 119 9.35 13.72 -4.33
CA LEU A 119 10.20 14.91 -4.13
C LEU A 119 11.54 14.78 -4.86
N ARG A 120 12.21 13.62 -4.79
CA ARG A 120 13.48 13.39 -5.50
C ARG A 120 13.35 13.35 -7.02
N ALA A 121 12.20 12.94 -7.55
CA ALA A 121 11.98 12.87 -8.99
C ALA A 121 11.63 14.23 -9.62
N ASN A 122 11.27 15.22 -8.80
CA ASN A 122 10.93 16.58 -9.22
C ASN A 122 12.12 17.55 -9.18
N HIS A 123 13.27 17.10 -8.66
CA HIS A 123 14.55 17.81 -8.64
C HIS A 123 15.51 17.17 -9.65
#